data_AF-A0A9Q3V9I0-F1
#
_entry.id   AF-A0A9Q3V9I0-F1
#
_cell.length_a   1.000
_cell.length_b   1.000
_cell.length_c   1.000
_cell.angle_alpha   90.00
_cell.angle_beta   90.00
_cell.angle_gamma   90.00
#
_symmetry.space_group_name_H-M   'P 1'
#
loop_
_entity.id
_entity.type
_entity.pdbx_description
1 polymer ?
#
loop_
_entity_poly.entity_id
_entity_poly.type
_entity_poly.pdbx_seq_one_letter_code
_entity_poly.pdbx_strand_id
1 'polypeptide(L)'
;MSEDKKQKKSTFKAQFNSIKVNEEDPTLLKGTVIIHDFEKSWNNQIISEDVCAENMNTLIGKRIVCKYISNEENNGIDALGDHEEKERKNRSGDDVVVTDTIAIGFIENVYIDDFTDENGNTKRVLYGDIVIWNDDKYQDVTGLLMEWLNNGVKIHMSVEFLYCNYNMIDGIEHIQSPILYTAHTLLNSEYRGDCIEIEPAYDSAQLLSLNEKKTWNKAINQVIKKQNNSTNKEDGIVKNAFIKSLNSISLGDIRSKIMDALSKVMTADEYYNVWVGSYAIYPTENYFVYENYEGDKWVNYKVPYTIENDDVVISYDKKVQVKHSDDWVPVSEVQKSTNALKEKETELKTANDTIAELEKQLNSKDKTIKSLNSKVTSKQDEDQSTVKKFNELTATLTSLNAKVKEMQPIVDKYNEEQYQKQLNSATTYYKEKFESVDALEDFGKEEVQNLIKQSINAKEDEAEKAKFALNNMIVSKIVPIQSDDKLIPDTKISINSITEPCTSNENLNKTVDEFEEFYGFKK
;
A
#
# COMPACT_ATOMS: atom_id res chain seq x y z
N MET A 1 -42.93 54.80 -60.04
CA MET A 1 -43.48 53.45 -59.81
C MET A 1 -42.96 52.58 -60.95
N SER A 2 -42.23 51.49 -60.78
CA SER A 2 -41.80 50.71 -59.62
C SER A 2 -40.51 50.00 -60.04
N GLU A 3 -39.44 50.12 -59.26
CA GLU A 3 -38.18 49.42 -59.49
C GLU A 3 -38.31 47.94 -59.11
N ASP A 4 -38.04 47.06 -60.07
CA ASP A 4 -37.92 45.61 -59.86
C ASP A 4 -36.66 45.30 -59.04
N LYS A 5 -36.84 45.07 -57.74
CA LYS A 5 -35.79 44.51 -56.87
C LYS A 5 -35.62 43.02 -57.16
N LYS A 6 -34.58 42.67 -57.92
CA LYS A 6 -34.05 41.30 -58.00
C LYS A 6 -33.69 40.79 -56.60
N GLN A 7 -34.41 39.78 -56.12
CA GLN A 7 -34.10 39.03 -54.92
C GLN A 7 -32.77 38.28 -55.12
N LYS A 8 -31.70 38.72 -54.43
CA LYS A 8 -30.45 37.97 -54.35
C LYS A 8 -30.71 36.71 -53.49
N LYS A 9 -30.78 35.54 -54.13
CA LYS A 9 -30.72 34.24 -53.45
C LYS A 9 -29.30 34.06 -52.91
N SER A 10 -29.11 34.24 -51.61
CA SER A 10 -27.86 33.87 -50.94
C SER A 10 -27.84 32.35 -50.76
N THR A 11 -26.98 31.66 -51.51
CA THR A 11 -26.63 30.26 -51.25
C THR A 11 -25.47 30.23 -50.27
N PHE A 12 -25.76 30.35 -48.97
CA PHE A 12 -24.81 29.93 -47.94
C PHE A 12 -24.82 28.40 -47.91
N LYS A 13 -23.88 27.76 -48.61
CA LYS A 13 -23.49 26.39 -48.30
C LYS A 13 -22.54 26.47 -47.11
N ALA A 14 -23.10 26.37 -45.90
CA ALA A 14 -22.28 26.12 -44.72
C ALA A 14 -21.70 24.70 -44.88
N GLN A 15 -20.43 24.61 -45.24
CA GLN A 15 -19.67 23.37 -45.20
C GLN A 15 -19.12 23.27 -43.78
N PHE A 16 -19.68 22.36 -42.97
CA PHE A 16 -19.18 22.07 -41.63
C PHE A 16 -17.78 21.48 -41.78
N ASN A 17 -16.76 22.32 -41.63
CA ASN A 17 -15.40 21.84 -41.44
C ASN A 17 -15.34 21.26 -40.02
N SER A 18 -14.67 20.11 -39.86
CA SER A 18 -14.51 19.39 -38.59
C SER A 18 -14.40 20.32 -37.39
N ILE A 19 -15.24 20.12 -36.37
CA ILE A 19 -15.13 20.82 -35.09
C ILE A 19 -13.82 20.36 -34.46
N LYS A 20 -12.85 21.26 -34.33
CA LYS A 20 -11.69 21.01 -33.46
C LYS A 20 -12.03 21.61 -32.11
N VAL A 21 -12.11 20.77 -31.08
CA VAL A 21 -12.32 21.22 -29.70
C VAL A 21 -11.09 22.02 -29.27
N ASN A 22 -11.31 23.21 -28.71
CA ASN A 22 -10.25 23.98 -28.10
C ASN A 22 -9.98 23.42 -26.70
N GLU A 23 -8.81 22.82 -26.49
CA GLU A 23 -8.44 22.18 -25.22
C GLU A 23 -8.27 23.16 -24.05
N GLU A 24 -8.26 24.48 -24.32
CA GLU A 24 -8.17 25.52 -23.30
C GLU A 24 -9.51 26.24 -23.05
N ASP A 25 -10.62 25.75 -23.62
CA ASP A 25 -11.93 26.35 -23.43
C ASP A 25 -12.55 25.96 -22.08
N PRO A 26 -12.67 26.90 -21.11
CA PRO A 26 -13.22 26.60 -19.79
C PRO A 26 -14.74 26.35 -19.82
N THR A 27 -15.40 26.66 -20.94
CA THR A 27 -16.84 26.39 -21.12
C THR A 27 -17.12 24.95 -21.53
N LEU A 28 -16.09 24.11 -21.63
CA LEU A 28 -16.19 22.70 -21.97
C LEU A 28 -15.43 21.86 -20.94
N LEU A 29 -16.09 20.85 -20.38
CA LEU A 29 -15.45 19.82 -19.57
C LEU A 29 -15.32 18.54 -20.39
N LYS A 30 -14.13 17.93 -20.35
CA LYS A 30 -13.91 16.60 -20.95
C LYS A 30 -14.03 15.54 -19.89
N GLY A 31 -14.68 14.44 -20.24
CA GLY A 31 -14.85 13.30 -19.35
C GLY A 31 -14.75 11.97 -20.08
N THR A 32 -14.77 10.91 -19.28
CA THR A 32 -14.82 9.54 -19.77
C THR A 32 -15.97 8.83 -19.08
N VAL A 33 -16.75 8.09 -19.86
CA VAL A 33 -17.88 7.30 -19.38
C VAL A 33 -17.71 5.85 -19.79
N ILE A 34 -18.28 4.95 -19.00
CA ILE A 34 -18.59 3.59 -19.43
C ILE A 34 -20.05 3.61 -19.88
N ILE A 35 -20.28 3.26 -21.13
CA ILE A 35 -21.61 3.19 -21.74
C ILE A 35 -22.30 1.92 -21.24
N HIS A 36 -21.74 0.75 -21.55
CA HIS A 36 -22.17 -0.54 -21.01
C HIS A 36 -21.05 -1.57 -21.09
N ASP A 37 -21.18 -2.68 -20.35
CA ASP A 37 -20.38 -3.89 -20.55
C ASP A 37 -21.11 -4.89 -21.45
N PHE A 38 -20.54 -6.07 -21.63
CA PHE A 38 -21.09 -7.12 -22.48
C PHE A 38 -21.81 -8.21 -21.67
N GLU A 39 -22.16 -7.91 -20.43
CA GLU A 39 -22.91 -8.81 -19.56
C GLU A 39 -24.42 -8.60 -19.75
N LYS A 40 -25.21 -9.39 -19.02
CA LYS A 40 -26.67 -9.32 -19.05
C LYS A 40 -27.11 -8.03 -18.37
N SER A 41 -27.84 -7.19 -19.10
CA SER A 41 -28.48 -6.00 -18.53
C SER A 41 -29.62 -6.39 -17.58
N TRP A 42 -30.05 -5.44 -16.75
CA TRP A 42 -31.23 -5.57 -15.89
C TRP A 42 -32.54 -5.74 -16.66
N ASN A 43 -32.55 -5.47 -17.97
CA ASN A 43 -33.69 -5.75 -18.86
C ASN A 43 -33.55 -7.06 -19.61
N ASN A 44 -32.68 -7.95 -19.12
CA ASN A 44 -32.50 -9.30 -19.63
C ASN A 44 -32.06 -9.32 -21.10
N GLN A 45 -31.21 -8.36 -21.47
CA GLN A 45 -30.65 -8.17 -22.81
C GLN A 45 -29.13 -8.29 -22.77
N ILE A 46 -28.54 -8.81 -23.85
CA ILE A 46 -27.08 -8.84 -24.05
C ILE A 46 -26.76 -8.24 -25.41
N ILE A 47 -25.88 -7.25 -25.40
CA ILE A 47 -25.16 -6.80 -26.61
C ILE A 47 -23.78 -7.44 -26.56
N SER A 48 -23.52 -8.37 -27.48
CA SER A 48 -22.18 -8.97 -27.58
C SER A 48 -21.12 -7.93 -28.00
N GLU A 49 -19.85 -8.16 -27.64
CA GLU A 49 -18.74 -7.28 -28.03
C GLU A 49 -18.66 -7.09 -29.56
N ASP A 50 -18.89 -8.16 -30.34
CA ASP A 50 -18.89 -8.09 -31.80
C ASP A 50 -20.00 -7.18 -32.35
N VAL A 51 -21.24 -7.37 -31.87
CA VAL A 51 -22.37 -6.52 -32.26
C VAL A 51 -22.14 -5.07 -31.81
N CYS A 52 -21.57 -4.85 -30.63
CA CYS A 52 -21.19 -3.51 -30.18
C CYS A 52 -20.13 -2.89 -31.10
N ALA A 53 -19.04 -3.62 -31.40
CA ALA A 53 -17.94 -3.12 -32.22
C ALA A 53 -18.38 -2.68 -33.63
N GLU A 54 -19.35 -3.38 -34.22
CA GLU A 54 -19.96 -3.02 -35.51
C GLU A 54 -20.76 -1.70 -35.47
N ASN A 55 -21.35 -1.37 -34.31
CA ASN A 55 -22.36 -0.31 -34.19
C ASN A 55 -21.96 0.86 -33.27
N MET A 56 -20.89 0.72 -32.48
CA MET A 56 -20.51 1.68 -31.44
C MET A 56 -20.26 3.08 -32.01
N ASN A 57 -19.75 3.18 -33.24
CA ASN A 57 -19.50 4.47 -33.89
C ASN A 57 -20.78 5.32 -34.08
N THR A 58 -21.97 4.72 -33.97
CA THR A 58 -23.24 5.46 -33.98
C THR A 58 -23.43 6.32 -32.72
N LEU A 59 -22.65 6.11 -31.67
CA LEU A 59 -22.58 6.94 -30.46
C LEU A 59 -21.94 8.31 -30.69
N ILE A 60 -21.02 8.42 -31.65
CA ILE A 60 -20.28 9.67 -31.87
C ILE A 60 -21.25 10.79 -32.27
N GLY A 61 -21.19 11.90 -31.53
CA GLY A 61 -22.07 13.05 -31.67
C GLY A 61 -23.46 12.87 -31.04
N LYS A 62 -23.75 11.75 -30.38
CA LYS A 62 -24.98 11.57 -29.60
C LYS A 62 -24.90 12.37 -28.31
N ARG A 63 -26.05 12.87 -27.90
CA ARG A 63 -26.19 13.75 -26.74
C ARG A 63 -26.04 12.97 -25.43
N ILE A 64 -25.33 13.57 -24.48
CA ILE A 64 -25.47 13.27 -23.06
C ILE A 64 -26.59 14.17 -22.54
N VAL A 65 -27.55 13.60 -21.82
CA VAL A 65 -28.71 14.31 -21.29
C VAL A 65 -28.85 14.08 -19.79
N CYS A 66 -29.57 14.95 -19.11
CA CYS A 66 -30.02 14.72 -17.74
C CYS A 66 -31.30 15.52 -17.46
N LYS A 67 -31.99 15.19 -16.36
CA LYS A 67 -32.95 16.07 -15.71
C LYS A 67 -32.27 16.68 -14.50
N TYR A 68 -32.00 17.99 -14.53
CA TYR A 68 -31.52 18.69 -13.35
C TYR A 68 -32.71 19.13 -12.49
N ILE A 69 -32.61 18.90 -11.18
CA ILE A 69 -33.58 19.33 -10.18
C ILE A 69 -32.83 20.27 -9.24
N SER A 70 -33.22 21.54 -9.23
CA SER A 70 -32.50 22.57 -8.51
C SER A 70 -32.68 22.43 -7.00
N ASN A 71 -31.75 22.99 -6.24
CA ASN A 71 -31.88 23.05 -4.78
C ASN A 71 -33.16 23.78 -4.32
N GLU A 72 -33.68 24.74 -5.09
CA GLU A 72 -34.93 25.44 -4.78
C GLU A 72 -36.14 24.50 -4.91
N GLU A 73 -36.08 23.57 -5.86
CA GLU A 73 -37.14 22.58 -6.12
C GLU A 73 -37.02 21.34 -5.24
N ASN A 74 -35.84 21.08 -4.65
CA ASN A 74 -35.52 19.85 -3.92
C ASN A 74 -34.97 20.11 -2.51
N ASN A 75 -35.72 20.88 -1.71
CA ASN A 75 -35.49 21.05 -0.27
C ASN A 75 -34.09 21.58 0.13
N GLY A 76 -33.48 22.40 -0.73
CA GLY A 76 -32.19 23.05 -0.48
C GLY A 76 -30.97 22.25 -0.94
N ILE A 77 -31.16 21.15 -1.67
CA ILE A 77 -30.07 20.37 -2.27
C ILE A 77 -30.40 20.02 -3.72
N ASP A 78 -29.45 20.23 -4.61
CA ASP A 78 -29.57 19.87 -6.02
C ASP A 78 -29.52 18.36 -6.24
N ALA A 79 -30.12 17.88 -7.32
CA ALA A 79 -30.16 16.46 -7.68
C ALA A 79 -30.31 16.29 -9.20
N LEU A 80 -30.16 15.05 -9.67
CA LEU A 80 -30.66 14.67 -10.99
C LEU A 80 -32.00 13.93 -10.87
N GLY A 81 -32.71 13.79 -11.97
CA GLY A 81 -33.90 12.94 -12.11
C GLY A 81 -33.59 11.64 -12.87
N ASP A 82 -34.64 11.01 -13.38
CA ASP A 82 -34.56 9.84 -14.26
C ASP A 82 -34.67 10.26 -15.76
N HIS A 83 -35.25 9.40 -16.59
CA HIS A 83 -35.50 9.66 -18.00
C HIS A 83 -36.67 10.62 -18.26
N GLU A 84 -37.48 10.91 -17.24
CA GLU A 84 -38.64 11.78 -17.30
C GLU A 84 -39.56 11.47 -18.49
N GLU A 85 -39.93 10.19 -18.63
CA GLU A 85 -40.72 9.71 -19.75
C GLU A 85 -42.14 10.27 -19.71
N LYS A 86 -42.58 10.83 -20.85
CA LYS A 86 -43.91 11.41 -21.01
C LYS A 86 -44.47 11.02 -22.37
N GLU A 87 -45.73 10.61 -22.39
CA GLU A 87 -46.46 10.40 -23.64
C GLU A 87 -46.83 11.75 -24.25
N ARG A 88 -46.56 11.93 -25.54
CA ARG A 88 -46.92 13.12 -26.29
C ARG A 88 -47.32 12.77 -27.71
N LYS A 89 -48.17 13.60 -28.31
CA LYS A 89 -48.41 13.57 -29.76
C LYS A 89 -47.23 14.16 -30.53
N ASN A 90 -46.68 13.42 -31.47
CA ASN A 90 -45.68 13.91 -32.42
C ASN A 90 -46.31 14.95 -33.39
N ARG A 91 -45.50 15.52 -34.29
CA ARG A 91 -45.98 16.52 -35.27
C ARG A 91 -47.09 15.98 -36.20
N SER A 92 -47.12 14.68 -36.43
CA SER A 92 -48.10 13.98 -37.26
C SER A 92 -49.37 13.59 -36.49
N GLY A 93 -49.38 13.73 -35.16
CA GLY A 93 -50.50 13.35 -34.30
C GLY A 93 -50.45 11.90 -33.79
N ASP A 94 -49.32 11.20 -33.95
CA ASP A 94 -49.15 9.86 -33.38
C ASP A 94 -48.63 9.96 -31.93
N ASP A 95 -49.06 9.04 -31.07
CA ASP A 95 -48.51 8.93 -29.71
C ASP A 95 -47.05 8.48 -29.78
N VAL A 96 -46.19 9.22 -29.09
CA VAL A 96 -44.77 8.94 -28.95
C VAL A 96 -44.36 9.14 -27.49
N VAL A 97 -43.47 8.28 -27.00
CA VAL A 97 -42.80 8.47 -25.71
C VAL A 97 -41.61 9.40 -25.93
N VAL A 98 -41.60 10.51 -25.21
CA VAL A 98 -40.50 11.49 -25.18
C VAL A 98 -39.91 11.57 -23.78
N THR A 99 -38.67 12.02 -23.68
CA THR A 99 -38.01 12.29 -22.40
C THR A 99 -37.98 13.79 -22.14
N ASP A 100 -38.24 14.21 -20.90
CA ASP A 100 -38.13 15.61 -20.46
C ASP A 100 -36.75 15.91 -19.85
N THR A 101 -35.72 15.38 -20.51
CA THR A 101 -34.29 15.59 -20.20
C THR A 101 -33.72 16.68 -21.11
N ILE A 102 -32.75 17.46 -20.60
CA ILE A 102 -32.01 18.44 -21.39
C ILE A 102 -30.67 17.86 -21.85
N ALA A 103 -30.22 18.25 -23.04
CA ALA A 103 -28.86 17.93 -23.48
C ALA A 103 -27.85 18.82 -22.75
N ILE A 104 -26.80 18.20 -22.22
CA ILE A 104 -25.72 18.86 -21.46
C ILE A 104 -24.35 18.63 -22.10
N GLY A 105 -24.26 17.72 -23.07
CA GLY A 105 -23.01 17.37 -23.72
C GLY A 105 -23.19 16.40 -24.87
N PHE A 106 -22.08 15.84 -25.34
CA PHE A 106 -22.08 14.84 -26.39
C PHE A 106 -20.87 13.90 -26.29
N ILE A 107 -20.98 12.75 -26.94
CA ILE A 107 -19.90 11.76 -27.06
C ILE A 107 -18.99 12.17 -28.23
N GLU A 108 -17.72 12.42 -27.94
CA GLU A 108 -16.68 12.80 -28.92
C GLU A 108 -16.09 11.56 -29.61
N ASN A 109 -15.87 10.48 -28.86
CA ASN A 109 -15.22 9.27 -29.34
C ASN A 109 -15.68 8.04 -28.54
N VAL A 110 -15.51 6.84 -29.10
CA VAL A 110 -15.84 5.58 -28.45
C VAL A 110 -14.81 4.50 -28.77
N TYR A 111 -14.62 3.58 -27.83
CA TYR A 111 -13.72 2.46 -27.99
C TYR A 111 -14.05 1.38 -26.95
N ILE A 112 -13.61 0.14 -27.20
CA ILE A 112 -13.80 -0.96 -26.26
C ILE A 112 -12.45 -1.27 -25.61
N ASP A 113 -12.39 -1.18 -24.28
CA ASP A 113 -11.17 -1.43 -23.52
C ASP A 113 -11.45 -2.17 -22.20
N ASP A 114 -10.37 -2.53 -21.51
CA ASP A 114 -10.41 -3.18 -20.21
C ASP A 114 -10.67 -2.15 -19.10
N PHE A 115 -11.74 -2.35 -18.33
CA PHE A 115 -12.03 -1.64 -17.08
C PHE A 115 -11.68 -2.52 -15.89
N THR A 116 -10.98 -1.97 -14.90
CA THR A 116 -10.72 -2.66 -13.62
C THR A 116 -11.46 -1.94 -12.51
N ASP A 117 -12.35 -2.65 -11.81
CA ASP A 117 -13.12 -2.11 -10.70
C ASP A 117 -12.28 -1.92 -9.43
N GLU A 118 -12.89 -1.34 -8.40
CA GLU A 118 -12.27 -1.09 -7.08
C GLU A 118 -11.82 -2.37 -6.36
N ASN A 119 -12.40 -3.52 -6.73
CA ASN A 119 -12.08 -4.83 -6.18
C ASN A 119 -10.94 -5.53 -6.96
N GLY A 120 -10.45 -4.91 -8.03
CA GLY A 120 -9.41 -5.47 -8.90
C GLY A 120 -9.91 -6.44 -9.96
N ASN A 121 -11.22 -6.51 -10.20
CA ASN A 121 -11.79 -7.33 -11.27
C ASN A 121 -11.73 -6.57 -12.60
N THR A 122 -11.11 -7.19 -13.60
CA THR A 122 -11.03 -6.63 -14.95
C THR A 122 -12.13 -7.18 -15.85
N LYS A 123 -12.88 -6.30 -16.54
CA LYS A 123 -13.85 -6.66 -17.58
C LYS A 123 -13.76 -5.75 -18.80
N ARG A 124 -14.23 -6.26 -19.95
CA ARG A 124 -14.32 -5.49 -21.21
C ARG A 124 -15.55 -4.60 -21.18
N VAL A 125 -15.38 -3.32 -21.51
CA VAL A 125 -16.49 -2.35 -21.52
C VAL A 125 -16.41 -1.42 -22.72
N LEU A 126 -17.56 -0.88 -23.14
CA LEU A 126 -17.64 0.19 -24.11
C LEU A 126 -17.42 1.54 -23.43
N TYR A 127 -16.31 2.19 -23.74
CA TYR A 127 -15.99 3.54 -23.30
C TYR A 127 -16.53 4.61 -24.27
N GLY A 128 -16.87 5.76 -23.70
CA GLY A 128 -17.12 7.00 -24.42
C GLY A 128 -16.27 8.14 -23.86
N ASP A 129 -15.54 8.84 -24.74
CA ASP A 129 -15.00 10.16 -24.41
C ASP A 129 -16.12 11.18 -24.61
N ILE A 130 -16.38 12.01 -23.61
CA ILE A 130 -17.47 12.97 -23.64
C ILE A 130 -16.98 14.41 -23.49
N VAL A 131 -17.79 15.32 -24.00
CA VAL A 131 -17.67 16.76 -23.76
C VAL A 131 -18.98 17.25 -23.14
N ILE A 132 -18.91 17.86 -21.96
CA ILE A 132 -20.03 18.50 -21.26
C ILE A 132 -19.86 20.02 -21.34
N TRP A 133 -20.94 20.76 -21.59
CA TRP A 133 -20.94 22.22 -21.56
C TRP A 133 -20.90 22.73 -20.12
N ASN A 134 -20.14 23.80 -19.88
CA ASN A 134 -19.86 24.38 -18.56
C ASN A 134 -19.96 25.91 -18.57
N ASP A 135 -20.84 26.44 -19.40
CA ASP A 135 -21.24 27.85 -19.34
C ASP A 135 -22.26 28.10 -18.22
N ASP A 136 -22.65 29.35 -18.01
CA ASP A 136 -23.56 29.78 -16.94
C ASP A 136 -24.88 28.99 -16.88
N LYS A 137 -25.31 28.35 -17.98
CA LYS A 137 -26.53 27.54 -18.01
C LYS A 137 -26.32 26.15 -17.41
N TYR A 138 -25.12 25.59 -17.55
CA TYR A 138 -24.83 24.20 -17.19
C TYR A 138 -23.90 24.08 -15.97
N GLN A 139 -23.39 25.20 -15.45
CA GLN A 139 -22.51 25.25 -14.28
C GLN A 139 -23.08 24.57 -13.04
N ASP A 140 -24.38 24.65 -12.81
CA ASP A 140 -25.00 23.97 -11.67
C ASP A 140 -24.96 22.44 -11.85
N VAL A 141 -25.24 21.95 -13.06
CA VAL A 141 -25.17 20.51 -13.38
C VAL A 141 -23.72 20.02 -13.26
N THR A 142 -22.76 20.73 -13.86
CA THR A 142 -21.36 20.34 -13.79
C THR A 142 -20.80 20.45 -12.37
N GLY A 143 -21.26 21.43 -11.59
CA GLY A 143 -20.96 21.55 -10.16
C GLY A 143 -21.39 20.32 -9.37
N LEU A 144 -22.63 19.86 -9.54
CA LEU A 144 -23.14 18.63 -8.93
C LEU A 144 -22.33 17.40 -9.34
N LEU A 145 -22.05 17.24 -10.65
CA LEU A 145 -21.28 16.09 -11.14
C LEU A 145 -19.85 16.07 -10.56
N MET A 146 -19.20 17.24 -10.46
CA MET A 146 -17.87 17.35 -9.85
C MET A 146 -17.91 17.08 -8.35
N GLU A 147 -18.95 17.52 -7.63
CA GLU A 147 -19.16 17.19 -6.22
C GLU A 147 -19.26 15.67 -6.02
N TRP A 148 -20.11 14.99 -6.80
CA TRP A 148 -20.26 13.54 -6.75
C TRP A 148 -18.96 12.80 -7.03
N LEU A 149 -18.22 13.18 -8.09
CA LEU A 149 -16.93 12.58 -8.39
C LEU A 149 -15.91 12.79 -7.26
N ASN A 150 -15.86 14.00 -6.68
CA ASN A 150 -14.94 14.32 -5.57
C ASN A 150 -15.28 13.55 -4.29
N ASN A 151 -16.56 13.25 -4.07
CA ASN A 151 -17.04 12.47 -2.94
C ASN A 151 -16.98 10.95 -3.16
N GLY A 152 -16.59 10.50 -4.37
CA GLY A 152 -16.52 9.09 -4.72
C GLY A 152 -17.88 8.45 -4.99
N VAL A 153 -18.90 9.25 -5.31
CA VAL A 153 -20.22 8.76 -5.73
C VAL A 153 -20.10 8.22 -7.16
N LYS A 154 -20.60 7.01 -7.41
CA LYS A 154 -20.63 6.40 -8.74
C LYS A 154 -21.78 7.00 -9.53
N ILE A 155 -21.46 7.88 -10.48
CA ILE A 155 -22.48 8.60 -11.23
C ILE A 155 -23.07 7.70 -12.31
N HIS A 156 -24.26 7.17 -12.06
CA HIS A 156 -24.95 6.22 -12.92
C HIS A 156 -25.37 6.85 -14.25
N MET A 157 -25.33 6.05 -15.30
CA MET A 157 -25.91 6.41 -16.58
C MET A 157 -26.74 5.32 -17.21
N SER A 158 -27.69 5.73 -18.05
CA SER A 158 -28.44 4.85 -18.91
C SER A 158 -27.92 4.87 -20.35
N VAL A 159 -28.29 3.81 -21.07
CA VAL A 159 -27.99 3.62 -22.49
C VAL A 159 -29.28 3.39 -23.26
N GLU A 160 -29.56 4.27 -24.22
CA GLU A 160 -30.70 4.14 -25.10
C GLU A 160 -30.28 3.81 -26.54
N PHE A 161 -30.75 2.66 -27.04
CA PHE A 161 -30.49 2.18 -28.39
C PHE A 161 -31.74 1.64 -29.09
N LEU A 162 -31.71 1.68 -30.43
CA LEU A 162 -32.70 1.09 -31.30
C LEU A 162 -32.13 -0.18 -31.90
N TYR A 163 -32.92 -1.24 -31.97
CA TYR A 163 -32.56 -2.50 -32.62
C TYR A 163 -33.77 -3.07 -33.34
N CYS A 164 -33.53 -4.04 -34.22
CA CYS A 164 -34.60 -4.73 -34.92
C CYS A 164 -34.41 -6.25 -34.97
N ASN A 165 -33.21 -6.73 -34.66
CA ASN A 165 -32.86 -8.13 -34.72
C ASN A 165 -32.39 -8.57 -33.34
N TYR A 166 -32.87 -9.72 -32.89
CA TYR A 166 -32.44 -10.34 -31.64
C TYR A 166 -32.69 -11.86 -31.72
N ASN A 167 -31.95 -12.61 -30.93
CA ASN A 167 -32.17 -14.03 -30.73
C ASN A 167 -32.51 -14.27 -29.26
N MET A 168 -33.54 -15.06 -28.97
CA MET A 168 -33.81 -15.53 -27.62
C MET A 168 -32.97 -16.77 -27.33
N ILE A 169 -32.09 -16.69 -26.34
CA ILE A 169 -31.28 -17.81 -25.85
C ILE A 169 -31.48 -17.89 -24.34
N ASP A 170 -31.98 -19.01 -23.85
CA ASP A 170 -32.24 -19.23 -22.41
C ASP A 170 -33.08 -18.14 -21.74
N GLY A 171 -34.03 -17.57 -22.48
CA GLY A 171 -34.89 -16.49 -22.01
C GLY A 171 -34.26 -15.10 -22.07
N ILE A 172 -33.01 -14.97 -22.51
CA ILE A 172 -32.27 -13.70 -22.65
C ILE A 172 -32.34 -13.21 -24.09
N GLU A 173 -32.57 -11.91 -24.29
CA GLU A 173 -32.54 -11.27 -25.60
C GLU A 173 -31.10 -10.93 -26.02
N HIS A 174 -30.54 -11.73 -26.93
CA HIS A 174 -29.24 -11.44 -27.55
C HIS A 174 -29.43 -10.53 -28.75
N ILE A 175 -29.16 -9.24 -28.56
CA ILE A 175 -29.33 -8.20 -29.57
C ILE A 175 -28.35 -8.43 -30.72
N GLN A 176 -28.85 -8.30 -31.95
CA GLN A 176 -28.09 -8.47 -33.18
C GLN A 176 -28.02 -7.14 -33.94
N SER A 177 -26.98 -6.98 -34.74
CA SER A 177 -26.84 -5.85 -35.64
C SER A 177 -28.02 -5.72 -36.62
N PRO A 178 -28.38 -4.49 -37.03
CA PRO A 178 -27.79 -3.22 -36.60
C PRO A 178 -28.39 -2.70 -35.28
N ILE A 179 -27.55 -1.99 -34.53
CA ILE A 179 -27.92 -1.20 -33.36
C ILE A 179 -27.67 0.28 -33.65
N LEU A 180 -28.59 1.16 -33.26
CA LEU A 180 -28.41 2.61 -33.34
C LEU A 180 -28.54 3.23 -31.96
N TYR A 181 -27.43 3.71 -31.40
CA TYR A 181 -27.47 4.45 -30.14
C TYR A 181 -28.11 5.84 -30.33
N THR A 182 -28.79 6.36 -29.30
CA THR A 182 -29.64 7.55 -29.42
C THR A 182 -29.28 8.71 -28.49
N ALA A 183 -29.41 8.53 -27.19
CA ALA A 183 -28.98 9.43 -26.13
C ALA A 183 -28.36 8.57 -25.02
N HIS A 184 -27.82 9.23 -24.00
CA HIS A 184 -27.37 8.61 -22.74
C HIS A 184 -27.77 9.56 -21.62
N THR A 185 -28.52 9.07 -20.64
CA THR A 185 -29.02 9.90 -19.55
C THR A 185 -28.15 9.71 -18.31
N LEU A 186 -27.60 10.79 -17.76
CA LEU A 186 -27.02 10.76 -16.40
C LEU A 186 -28.16 10.78 -15.39
N LEU A 187 -28.09 9.86 -14.43
CA LEU A 187 -29.17 9.55 -13.50
C LEU A 187 -28.85 10.05 -12.09
N ASN A 188 -29.88 10.22 -11.26
CA ASN A 188 -29.66 10.51 -9.85
C ASN A 188 -28.91 9.36 -9.17
N SER A 189 -27.76 9.64 -8.58
CA SER A 189 -26.81 8.59 -8.16
C SER A 189 -26.64 8.48 -6.64
N GLU A 190 -27.43 9.23 -5.88
CA GLU A 190 -27.57 9.07 -4.43
C GLU A 190 -28.89 9.70 -3.96
N TYR A 191 -29.31 9.38 -2.74
CA TYR A 191 -30.49 10.00 -2.13
C TYR A 191 -30.22 11.48 -1.81
N ARG A 192 -30.93 12.41 -2.47
CA ARG A 192 -30.80 13.87 -2.23
C ARG A 192 -32.18 14.51 -2.16
N GLY A 193 -32.58 14.99 -0.99
CA GLY A 193 -33.89 15.61 -0.79
C GLY A 193 -35.03 14.61 -1.01
N ASP A 194 -35.88 14.88 -1.99
CA ASP A 194 -36.98 14.01 -2.41
C ASP A 194 -36.59 13.11 -3.60
N CYS A 195 -35.39 13.26 -4.13
CA CYS A 195 -34.89 12.50 -5.28
C CYS A 195 -34.19 11.22 -4.80
N ILE A 196 -34.73 10.06 -5.19
CA ILE A 196 -34.15 8.75 -4.88
C ILE A 196 -33.02 8.39 -5.85
N GLU A 197 -32.13 7.49 -5.44
CA GLU A 197 -31.11 6.91 -6.31
C GLU A 197 -31.75 6.06 -7.42
N ILE A 198 -31.21 6.17 -8.64
CA ILE A 198 -31.66 5.46 -9.82
C ILE A 198 -30.49 4.62 -10.34
N GLU A 199 -30.68 3.31 -10.33
CA GLU A 199 -29.68 2.34 -10.78
C GLU A 199 -29.55 2.32 -12.31
N PRO A 200 -28.34 2.05 -12.86
CA PRO A 200 -28.13 1.92 -14.28
C PRO A 200 -28.63 0.57 -14.79
N ALA A 201 -28.87 0.48 -16.10
CA ALA A 201 -29.27 -0.78 -16.74
C ALA A 201 -28.14 -1.82 -16.85
N TYR A 202 -26.89 -1.35 -16.76
CA TYR A 202 -25.69 -2.16 -16.67
C TYR A 202 -24.89 -1.66 -15.48
N ASP A 203 -24.48 -2.55 -14.58
CA ASP A 203 -23.76 -2.18 -13.34
C ASP A 203 -22.49 -1.36 -13.59
N SER A 204 -21.89 -1.51 -14.78
CA SER A 204 -20.70 -0.76 -15.17
C SER A 204 -20.97 0.64 -15.69
N ALA A 205 -22.20 0.96 -16.12
CA ALA A 205 -22.53 2.18 -16.85
C ALA A 205 -22.48 3.41 -15.94
N GLN A 206 -21.43 4.22 -16.10
CA GLN A 206 -21.18 5.35 -15.22
C GLN A 206 -20.29 6.43 -15.84
N LEU A 207 -20.35 7.64 -15.31
CA LEU A 207 -19.36 8.69 -15.54
C LEU A 207 -18.14 8.48 -14.62
N LEU A 208 -16.96 8.30 -15.21
CA LEU A 208 -15.73 8.01 -14.47
C LEU A 208 -14.93 9.25 -14.11
N SER A 209 -14.95 10.27 -14.96
CA SER A 209 -14.16 11.48 -14.73
C SER A 209 -14.72 12.67 -15.47
N LEU A 210 -14.50 13.85 -14.90
CA LEU A 210 -14.57 15.14 -15.55
C LEU A 210 -13.30 15.90 -15.18
N ASN A 211 -12.52 16.29 -16.18
CA ASN A 211 -11.26 16.99 -15.97
C ASN A 211 -11.51 18.48 -15.67
N GLU A 212 -11.05 18.94 -14.50
CA GLU A 212 -10.15 20.09 -14.50
C GLU A 212 -8.71 19.59 -14.71
N LYS A 213 -7.87 20.34 -15.43
CA LYS A 213 -6.44 20.06 -15.65
C LYS A 213 -5.74 19.66 -14.32
N LYS A 214 -5.50 18.35 -14.09
CA LYS A 214 -4.27 17.80 -13.48
C LYS A 214 -4.20 16.26 -13.50
N THR A 215 -3.37 15.76 -14.43
CA THR A 215 -2.54 14.54 -14.34
C THR A 215 -3.22 13.17 -14.22
N TRP A 216 -3.42 12.52 -15.38
CA TRP A 216 -3.28 11.06 -15.49
C TRP A 216 -2.15 10.73 -16.48
N ASN A 217 -0.95 10.54 -15.94
CA ASN A 217 0.18 9.96 -16.65
C ASN A 217 0.25 8.47 -16.26
N LYS A 218 -0.14 7.60 -17.19
CA LYS A 218 0.52 6.30 -17.36
C LYS A 218 0.40 5.84 -18.80
N ALA A 219 1.38 6.24 -19.59
CA ALA A 219 1.76 5.51 -20.79
C ALA A 219 2.18 4.06 -20.43
N ILE A 220 2.17 3.22 -21.47
CA ILE A 220 2.65 1.81 -21.61
C ILE A 220 1.44 0.86 -21.74
N ASN A 221 1.08 0.35 -22.93
CA ASN A 221 1.95 -0.19 -23.99
C ASN A 221 1.54 0.23 -25.43
N GLN A 222 2.52 0.68 -26.20
CA GLN A 222 2.47 0.75 -27.66
C GLN A 222 2.74 -0.62 -28.30
N VAL A 223 2.30 -0.74 -29.57
CA VAL A 223 2.74 -1.68 -30.64
C VAL A 223 2.01 -3.04 -30.56
N ILE A 224 1.16 -3.42 -31.54
CA ILE A 224 1.54 -3.82 -32.90
C ILE A 224 0.50 -3.38 -33.96
N LYS A 225 1.06 -2.91 -35.08
CA LYS A 225 0.44 -2.46 -36.33
C LYS A 225 0.17 -3.65 -37.30
N LYS A 226 -0.91 -3.50 -38.09
CA LYS A 226 -1.10 -3.82 -39.53
C LYS A 226 -1.93 -5.05 -40.00
N GLN A 227 -3.02 -4.69 -40.71
CA GLN A 227 -3.39 -4.99 -42.11
C GLN A 227 -4.32 -6.18 -42.50
N ASN A 228 -5.54 -5.77 -42.93
CA ASN A 228 -6.16 -5.89 -44.28
C ASN A 228 -6.97 -7.12 -44.76
N ASN A 229 -8.17 -6.77 -45.29
CA ASN A 229 -9.00 -7.33 -46.40
C ASN A 229 -9.83 -8.61 -46.10
N SER A 230 -11.09 -8.83 -46.53
CA SER A 230 -11.86 -8.46 -47.75
C SER A 230 -13.35 -8.87 -47.59
N THR A 231 -14.39 -8.03 -47.87
CA THR A 231 -15.33 -8.00 -49.04
C THR A 231 -15.95 -9.36 -49.47
N ASN A 232 -17.26 -9.63 -49.74
CA ASN A 232 -18.38 -8.88 -50.37
C ASN A 232 -19.74 -9.68 -50.30
N LYS A 233 -20.87 -8.94 -50.16
CA LYS A 233 -22.18 -8.93 -50.91
C LYS A 233 -23.19 -10.12 -50.88
N GLU A 234 -24.44 -9.89 -50.39
CA GLU A 234 -25.74 -9.52 -51.07
C GLU A 234 -26.47 -10.75 -51.69
N ASP A 235 -27.78 -11.04 -51.54
CA ASP A 235 -29.05 -10.29 -51.71
C ASP A 235 -30.18 -10.86 -50.79
N GLY A 236 -31.03 -10.08 -50.10
CA GLY A 236 -32.37 -9.58 -50.53
C GLY A 236 -33.52 -10.51 -50.06
N ILE A 237 -34.55 -10.15 -49.26
CA ILE A 237 -35.52 -9.03 -49.36
C ILE A 237 -36.20 -8.74 -47.98
N VAL A 238 -36.07 -7.47 -47.54
CA VAL A 238 -36.95 -6.48 -46.84
C VAL A 238 -38.31 -6.88 -46.22
N LYS A 239 -38.57 -6.50 -44.93
CA LYS A 239 -39.48 -5.38 -44.50
C LYS A 239 -39.66 -5.16 -42.97
N ASN A 240 -39.00 -4.10 -42.50
CA ASN A 240 -39.45 -3.00 -41.62
C ASN A 240 -40.38 -3.27 -40.41
N ALA A 241 -39.80 -3.24 -39.20
CA ALA A 241 -40.10 -2.26 -38.14
C ALA A 241 -38.95 -2.28 -37.09
N PHE A 242 -38.34 -1.14 -36.76
CA PHE A 242 -37.35 -1.05 -35.66
C PHE A 242 -38.10 -0.95 -34.32
N ILE A 243 -37.68 -1.73 -33.32
CA ILE A 243 -38.21 -1.74 -31.94
C ILE A 243 -37.28 -0.87 -31.07
N LYS A 244 -37.85 -0.06 -30.18
CA LYS A 244 -37.11 0.79 -29.23
C LYS A 244 -37.13 0.11 -27.86
N SER A 245 -35.98 -0.19 -27.26
CA SER A 245 -35.88 -0.58 -25.84
C SER A 245 -35.55 0.67 -25.00
N LEU A 246 -36.27 0.83 -23.90
CA LEU A 246 -36.08 1.85 -22.87
C LEU A 246 -35.66 1.11 -21.61
N ASN A 247 -34.41 1.28 -21.22
CA ASN A 247 -33.83 0.52 -20.13
C ASN A 247 -33.98 1.29 -18.81
N SER A 248 -35.14 1.16 -18.16
CA SER A 248 -35.42 1.61 -16.79
C SER A 248 -36.51 0.73 -16.19
N ILE A 249 -36.27 0.08 -15.04
CA ILE A 249 -37.36 -0.53 -14.28
C ILE A 249 -38.10 0.62 -13.58
N SER A 250 -39.21 1.07 -14.15
CA SER A 250 -40.11 1.99 -13.46
C SER A 250 -40.96 1.23 -12.43
N LEU A 251 -41.38 1.90 -11.36
CA LEU A 251 -42.37 1.41 -10.40
C LEU A 251 -43.67 0.88 -11.06
N GLY A 252 -43.96 1.27 -12.31
CA GLY A 252 -45.07 0.75 -13.10
C GLY A 252 -44.95 -0.73 -13.48
N ASP A 253 -43.72 -1.25 -13.62
CA ASP A 253 -43.48 -2.65 -13.99
C ASP A 253 -43.80 -3.60 -12.81
N ILE A 254 -43.35 -3.24 -11.60
CA ILE A 254 -43.66 -4.02 -10.38
C ILE A 254 -45.16 -4.03 -10.10
N ARG A 255 -45.84 -2.88 -10.24
CA ARG A 255 -47.30 -2.81 -10.08
C ARG A 255 -48.02 -3.72 -11.06
N SER A 256 -47.61 -3.73 -12.32
CA SER A 256 -48.20 -4.57 -13.36
C SER A 256 -48.00 -6.06 -13.05
N LYS A 257 -46.79 -6.45 -12.65
CA LYS A 257 -46.47 -7.81 -12.21
C LYS A 257 -47.25 -8.23 -10.96
N ILE A 258 -47.47 -7.33 -9.99
CA ILE A 258 -48.33 -7.56 -8.83
C ILE A 258 -49.79 -7.80 -9.25
N MET A 259 -50.34 -6.95 -10.13
CA MET A 259 -51.71 -7.09 -10.63
C MET A 259 -51.88 -8.40 -11.40
N ASP A 260 -50.91 -8.77 -12.24
CA ASP A 260 -50.90 -10.05 -12.96
C ASP A 260 -50.84 -11.25 -12.00
N ALA A 261 -50.01 -11.18 -10.95
CA ALA A 261 -49.94 -12.21 -9.94
C ALA A 261 -51.25 -12.35 -9.15
N LEU A 262 -51.91 -11.22 -8.82
CA LEU A 262 -53.21 -11.20 -8.14
C LEU A 262 -54.31 -11.83 -9.00
N SER A 263 -54.31 -11.56 -10.31
CA SER A 263 -55.29 -12.12 -11.24
C SER A 263 -55.27 -13.66 -11.31
N LYS A 264 -54.12 -14.27 -10.99
CA LYS A 264 -53.93 -15.73 -11.00
C LYS A 264 -54.42 -16.41 -9.71
N VAL A 265 -54.56 -15.67 -8.62
CA VAL A 265 -54.89 -16.21 -7.29
C VAL A 265 -56.26 -15.79 -6.77
N MET A 266 -56.88 -14.78 -7.38
CA MET A 266 -58.23 -14.28 -7.05
C MET A 266 -59.30 -14.83 -7.98
N THR A 267 -60.54 -14.86 -7.51
CA THR A 267 -61.69 -15.03 -8.40
C THR A 267 -61.92 -13.78 -9.25
N ALA A 268 -62.62 -13.93 -10.38
CA ALA A 268 -62.90 -12.78 -11.27
C ALA A 268 -63.70 -11.67 -10.56
N ASP A 269 -64.63 -12.05 -9.68
CA ASP A 269 -65.46 -11.09 -8.91
C ASP A 269 -64.63 -10.34 -7.85
N GLU A 270 -63.68 -11.02 -7.21
CA GLU A 270 -62.74 -10.39 -6.27
C GLU A 270 -61.79 -9.45 -7.01
N TYR A 271 -61.21 -9.90 -8.13
CA TYR A 271 -60.22 -9.14 -8.87
C TYR A 271 -60.80 -7.88 -9.52
N TYR A 272 -62.08 -7.90 -9.91
CA TYR A 272 -62.73 -6.77 -10.58
C TYR A 272 -62.69 -5.47 -9.77
N ASN A 273 -62.69 -5.56 -8.43
CA ASN A 273 -62.68 -4.41 -7.53
C ASN A 273 -61.30 -4.15 -6.90
N VAL A 274 -60.25 -4.80 -7.38
CA VAL A 274 -58.90 -4.65 -6.82
C VAL A 274 -58.22 -3.40 -7.37
N TRP A 275 -57.68 -2.61 -6.44
CA TRP A 275 -56.84 -1.47 -6.78
C TRP A 275 -55.54 -1.49 -5.97
N VAL A 276 -54.40 -1.46 -6.66
CA VAL A 276 -53.08 -1.27 -6.05
C VAL A 276 -52.59 0.11 -6.47
N GLY A 277 -52.43 1.03 -5.53
CA GLY A 277 -51.84 2.35 -5.80
C GLY A 277 -50.33 2.25 -5.99
N SER A 278 -49.75 3.14 -6.80
CA SER A 278 -48.29 3.15 -7.02
C SER A 278 -47.50 3.46 -5.73
N TYR A 279 -48.08 4.24 -4.81
CA TYR A 279 -47.52 4.52 -3.48
C TYR A 279 -47.83 3.44 -2.43
N ALA A 280 -48.56 2.38 -2.81
CA ALA A 280 -48.93 1.28 -1.95
C ALA A 280 -48.04 0.04 -2.15
N ILE A 281 -46.90 0.20 -2.83
CA ILE A 281 -45.89 -0.84 -3.04
C ILE A 281 -44.66 -0.43 -2.24
N TYR A 282 -44.17 -1.35 -1.42
CA TYR A 282 -43.06 -1.14 -0.49
C TYR A 282 -41.95 -2.15 -0.81
N PRO A 283 -41.05 -1.82 -1.77
CA PRO A 283 -40.02 -2.76 -2.26
C PRO A 283 -39.00 -3.14 -1.20
N THR A 284 -38.54 -2.18 -0.40
CA THR A 284 -37.54 -2.41 0.65
C THR A 284 -38.05 -3.39 1.71
N GLU A 285 -39.34 -3.33 2.03
CA GLU A 285 -39.99 -4.15 3.03
C GLU A 285 -40.73 -5.37 2.44
N ASN A 286 -40.64 -5.60 1.12
CA ASN A 286 -41.20 -6.76 0.41
C ASN A 286 -42.71 -6.97 0.62
N TYR A 287 -43.51 -5.89 0.58
CA TYR A 287 -44.98 -5.99 0.61
C TYR A 287 -45.67 -4.94 -0.25
N PHE A 288 -46.95 -5.17 -0.57
CA PHE A 288 -47.83 -4.17 -1.14
C PHE A 288 -49.17 -4.14 -0.40
N VAL A 289 -49.94 -3.08 -0.60
CA VAL A 289 -51.30 -2.93 -0.10
C VAL A 289 -52.25 -2.79 -1.28
N TYR A 290 -53.33 -3.58 -1.28
CA TYR A 290 -54.40 -3.46 -2.26
C TYR A 290 -55.73 -3.13 -1.58
N GLU A 291 -56.55 -2.34 -2.26
CA GLU A 291 -57.92 -2.02 -1.91
C GLU A 291 -58.87 -3.00 -2.60
N ASN A 292 -59.92 -3.41 -1.89
CA ASN A 292 -60.99 -4.25 -2.43
C ASN A 292 -62.35 -3.82 -1.88
N TYR A 293 -63.42 -4.10 -2.63
CA TYR A 293 -64.78 -3.78 -2.23
C TYR A 293 -65.50 -5.02 -1.70
N GLU A 294 -65.74 -5.07 -0.38
CA GLU A 294 -66.31 -6.22 0.31
C GLU A 294 -67.43 -5.80 1.26
N GLY A 295 -68.64 -6.36 1.09
CA GLY A 295 -69.76 -6.15 2.02
C GLY A 295 -70.11 -4.67 2.24
N ASP A 296 -70.23 -3.92 1.14
CA ASP A 296 -70.56 -2.48 1.07
C ASP A 296 -69.49 -1.51 1.59
N LYS A 297 -68.23 -1.93 1.75
CA LYS A 297 -67.12 -1.05 2.15
C LYS A 297 -65.81 -1.39 1.44
N TRP A 298 -64.97 -0.37 1.29
CA TRP A 298 -63.57 -0.54 0.87
C TRP A 298 -62.74 -1.06 2.04
N VAL A 299 -61.98 -2.12 1.79
CA VAL A 299 -61.05 -2.75 2.74
C VAL A 299 -59.66 -2.79 2.12
N ASN A 300 -58.64 -2.63 2.96
CA ASN A 300 -57.24 -2.66 2.55
C ASN A 300 -56.58 -3.95 3.04
N TYR A 301 -55.79 -4.59 2.18
CA TYR A 301 -55.04 -5.80 2.51
C TYR A 301 -53.55 -5.61 2.20
N LYS A 302 -52.73 -5.86 3.21
CA LYS A 302 -51.28 -5.98 3.06
C LYS A 302 -50.93 -7.40 2.65
N VAL A 303 -50.13 -7.54 1.59
CA VAL A 303 -49.70 -8.83 1.04
C VAL A 303 -48.18 -8.82 0.87
N PRO A 304 -47.46 -9.80 1.45
CA PRO A 304 -46.04 -9.98 1.18
C PRO A 304 -45.79 -10.48 -0.24
N TYR A 305 -44.69 -10.07 -0.84
CA TYR A 305 -44.23 -10.61 -2.12
C TYR A 305 -42.70 -10.81 -2.11
N THR A 306 -42.21 -11.66 -3.00
CA THR A 306 -40.79 -11.79 -3.31
C THR A 306 -40.58 -11.61 -4.81
N ILE A 307 -39.34 -11.30 -5.20
CA ILE A 307 -38.93 -11.24 -6.60
C ILE A 307 -38.04 -12.46 -6.84
N GLU A 308 -38.51 -13.38 -7.68
CA GLU A 308 -37.79 -14.60 -8.04
C GLU A 308 -37.67 -14.67 -9.56
N ASN A 309 -36.43 -14.69 -10.09
CA ASN A 309 -36.18 -14.71 -11.53
C ASN A 309 -36.94 -13.62 -12.29
N ASP A 310 -36.98 -12.40 -11.74
CA ASP A 310 -37.67 -11.22 -12.29
C ASP A 310 -39.21 -11.29 -12.32
N ASP A 311 -39.80 -12.35 -11.76
CA ASP A 311 -41.23 -12.51 -11.53
C ASP A 311 -41.62 -12.14 -10.09
N VAL A 312 -42.76 -11.47 -9.96
CA VAL A 312 -43.37 -11.20 -8.65
C VAL A 312 -44.11 -12.43 -8.17
N VAL A 313 -43.63 -13.01 -7.07
CA VAL A 313 -44.28 -14.13 -6.38
C VAL A 313 -45.00 -13.58 -5.14
N ILE A 314 -46.33 -13.52 -5.21
CA ILE A 314 -47.15 -13.04 -4.08
C ILE A 314 -47.51 -14.18 -3.12
N SER A 315 -47.35 -13.93 -1.82
CA SER A 315 -47.85 -14.84 -0.76
C SER A 315 -49.29 -14.48 -0.40
N TYR A 316 -50.23 -14.71 -1.32
CA TYR A 316 -51.62 -14.25 -1.19
C TYR A 316 -52.36 -14.83 0.02
N ASP A 317 -52.00 -16.05 0.43
CA ASP A 317 -52.50 -16.73 1.64
C ASP A 317 -52.11 -16.00 2.93
N LYS A 318 -51.05 -15.19 2.90
CA LYS A 318 -50.57 -14.40 4.05
C LYS A 318 -51.14 -12.99 4.11
N LYS A 319 -52.18 -12.67 3.33
CA LYS A 319 -52.78 -11.33 3.33
C LYS A 319 -53.34 -10.98 4.71
N VAL A 320 -53.12 -9.75 5.15
CA VAL A 320 -53.64 -9.21 6.42
C VAL A 320 -54.41 -7.94 6.14
N GLN A 321 -55.61 -7.81 6.71
CA GLN A 321 -56.39 -6.58 6.60
C GLN A 321 -55.70 -5.45 7.39
N VAL A 322 -55.49 -4.30 6.75
CA VAL A 322 -54.81 -3.13 7.32
C VAL A 322 -55.66 -1.87 7.24
N LYS A 323 -55.25 -0.82 7.95
CA LYS A 323 -55.86 0.53 7.88
C LYS A 323 -54.76 1.57 7.79
N HIS A 324 -54.96 2.56 6.93
CA HIS A 324 -54.13 3.75 6.84
C HIS A 324 -54.55 4.78 7.89
N SER A 325 -53.60 5.47 8.50
CA SER A 325 -53.85 6.60 9.41
C SER A 325 -52.86 7.71 9.13
N ASP A 326 -53.36 8.91 8.84
CA ASP A 326 -52.58 10.12 8.66
C ASP A 326 -52.78 11.06 9.85
N ASP A 327 -51.68 11.48 10.47
CA ASP A 327 -51.68 12.51 11.51
C ASP A 327 -51.14 13.82 10.94
N TRP A 328 -51.98 14.85 10.93
CA TRP A 328 -51.58 16.20 10.51
C TRP A 328 -50.88 16.92 11.66
N VAL A 329 -49.56 16.99 11.62
CA VAL A 329 -48.75 17.76 12.57
C VAL A 329 -48.40 19.15 12.01
N PRO A 330 -48.32 20.19 12.86
CA PRO A 330 -47.86 21.51 12.43
C PRO A 330 -46.45 21.45 11.82
N VAL A 331 -46.22 22.18 10.72
CA VAL A 331 -44.91 22.30 10.06
C VAL A 331 -43.80 22.73 11.04
N SER A 332 -44.14 23.50 12.08
CA SER A 332 -43.20 23.91 13.12
C SER A 332 -42.68 22.77 13.99
N GLU A 333 -43.44 21.68 14.12
CA GLU A 333 -43.01 20.46 14.83
C GLU A 333 -42.09 19.62 13.95
N VAL A 334 -42.38 19.53 12.64
CA VAL A 334 -41.49 18.93 11.65
C VAL A 334 -40.17 19.70 11.56
N GLN A 335 -40.21 21.04 11.51
CA GLN A 335 -39.00 21.85 11.48
C GLN A 335 -38.14 21.66 12.74
N LYS A 336 -38.76 21.47 13.91
CA LYS A 336 -38.04 21.16 15.15
C LYS A 336 -37.37 19.80 15.10
N SER A 337 -38.05 18.76 14.60
CA SER A 337 -37.44 17.44 14.45
C SER A 337 -36.35 17.44 13.39
N THR A 338 -36.52 18.14 12.26
CA THR A 338 -35.49 18.31 11.23
C THR A 338 -34.27 19.05 11.76
N ASN A 339 -34.45 20.12 12.55
CA ASN A 339 -33.34 20.85 13.15
C ASN A 339 -32.59 19.99 14.17
N ALA A 340 -33.31 19.23 15.01
CA ALA A 340 -32.70 18.30 15.95
C ALA A 340 -31.95 17.16 15.23
N LEU A 341 -32.46 16.70 14.08
CA LEU A 341 -31.79 15.69 13.25
C LEU A 341 -30.49 16.26 12.66
N LYS A 342 -30.52 17.46 12.10
CA LYS A 342 -29.32 18.15 11.58
C LYS A 342 -28.27 18.35 12.67
N GLU A 343 -28.67 18.74 13.88
CA GLU A 343 -27.76 18.82 15.03
C GLU A 343 -27.11 17.45 15.31
N LYS A 344 -27.91 16.38 15.33
CA LYS A 344 -27.39 15.02 15.53
C LYS A 344 -26.46 14.54 14.42
N GLU A 345 -26.75 14.88 13.16
CA GLU A 345 -25.86 14.58 12.02
C GLU A 345 -24.52 15.31 12.17
N THR A 346 -24.52 16.58 12.59
CA THR A 346 -23.27 17.32 12.83
C THR A 346 -22.46 16.75 14.00
N GLU A 347 -23.13 16.33 15.08
CA GLU A 347 -22.48 15.62 16.20
C GLU A 347 -21.88 14.30 15.74
N LEU A 348 -22.61 13.53 14.92
CA LEU A 348 -22.17 12.23 14.40
C LEU A 348 -20.98 12.38 13.46
N LYS A 349 -21.01 13.38 12.57
CA LYS A 349 -19.86 13.71 11.71
C LYS A 349 -18.63 14.07 12.55
N THR A 350 -18.79 14.90 13.57
CA THR A 350 -17.70 15.29 14.47
C THR A 350 -17.14 14.10 15.24
N ALA A 351 -18.01 13.19 15.69
CA ALA A 351 -17.59 11.95 16.35
C ALA A 351 -16.81 11.03 15.40
N ASN A 352 -17.25 10.88 14.16
CA ASN A 352 -16.56 10.07 13.15
C ASN A 352 -15.18 10.66 12.80
N ASP A 353 -15.09 11.98 12.61
CA ASP A 353 -13.81 12.67 12.38
C ASP A 353 -12.84 12.45 13.57
N THR A 354 -13.37 12.44 14.81
CA THR A 354 -12.60 12.14 16.02
C THR A 354 -12.14 10.68 16.08
N ILE A 355 -12.99 9.73 15.70
CA ILE A 355 -12.65 8.31 15.63
C ILE A 355 -11.52 8.08 14.62
N ALA A 356 -11.62 8.66 13.42
CA ALA A 356 -10.60 8.52 12.39
C ALA A 356 -9.23 9.04 12.85
N GLU A 357 -9.21 10.13 13.62
CA GLU A 357 -7.97 10.66 14.20
C GLU A 357 -7.43 9.74 15.32
N LEU A 358 -8.29 9.21 16.19
CA LEU A 358 -7.88 8.24 17.21
C LEU A 358 -7.31 6.96 16.59
N GLU A 359 -7.88 6.47 15.50
CA GLU A 359 -7.36 5.31 14.75
C GLU A 359 -5.98 5.57 14.15
N LYS A 360 -5.74 6.76 13.59
CA LYS A 360 -4.41 7.17 13.12
C LYS A 360 -3.39 7.17 14.26
N GLN A 361 -3.76 7.72 15.42
CA GLN A 361 -2.88 7.73 16.60
C GLN A 361 -2.61 6.32 17.12
N LEU A 362 -3.62 5.45 17.15
CA LEU A 362 -3.48 4.05 17.57
C LEU A 362 -2.52 3.30 16.65
N ASN A 363 -2.69 3.42 15.32
CA ASN A 363 -1.81 2.81 14.34
C ASN A 363 -0.35 3.29 14.45
N SER A 364 -0.14 4.57 14.74
CA SER A 364 1.19 5.14 15.00
C SER A 364 1.82 4.56 16.28
N LYS A 365 1.05 4.44 17.36
CA LYS A 365 1.50 3.82 18.61
C LYS A 365 1.82 2.33 18.42
N ASP A 366 1.01 1.60 17.66
CA ASP A 366 1.22 0.17 17.40
C ASP A 366 2.51 -0.09 16.62
N LYS A 367 2.82 0.75 15.60
CA LYS A 367 4.12 0.72 14.91
C LYS A 367 5.29 0.97 15.86
N THR A 368 5.12 1.92 16.79
CA THR A 368 6.15 2.24 17.79
C THR A 368 6.37 1.07 18.76
N ILE A 369 5.30 0.42 19.22
CA ILE A 369 5.37 -0.76 20.09
C ILE A 369 6.09 -1.91 19.37
N LYS A 370 5.75 -2.21 18.11
CA LYS A 370 6.44 -3.22 17.31
C LYS A 370 7.94 -2.93 17.19
N SER A 371 8.31 -1.67 16.94
CA SER A 371 9.71 -1.27 16.89
C SER A 371 10.42 -1.45 18.24
N LEU A 372 9.80 -1.03 19.35
CA LEU A 372 10.37 -1.18 20.68
C LEU A 372 10.54 -2.66 21.06
N ASN A 373 9.54 -3.50 20.79
CA ASN A 373 9.62 -4.93 21.06
C ASN A 373 10.78 -5.59 20.30
N SER A 374 10.98 -5.24 19.02
CA SER A 374 12.11 -5.77 18.24
C SER A 374 13.47 -5.40 18.85
N LYS A 375 13.62 -4.17 19.37
CA LYS A 375 14.83 -3.71 20.07
C LYS A 375 15.02 -4.39 21.42
N VAL A 376 13.94 -4.73 22.12
CA VAL A 376 14.00 -5.46 23.39
C VAL A 376 14.48 -6.88 23.14
N THR A 377 13.93 -7.57 22.15
CA THR A 377 14.36 -8.93 21.79
C THR A 377 15.83 -8.95 21.37
N SER A 378 16.27 -8.01 20.53
CA SER A 378 17.68 -7.95 20.11
C SER A 378 18.62 -7.72 21.29
N LYS A 379 18.25 -6.86 22.24
CA LYS A 379 19.03 -6.65 23.47
C LYS A 379 19.07 -7.88 24.37
N GLN A 380 17.96 -8.61 24.50
CA GLN A 380 17.95 -9.85 25.27
C GLN A 380 18.88 -10.91 24.67
N ASP A 381 18.95 -11.00 23.34
CA ASP A 381 19.87 -11.89 22.64
C ASP A 381 21.33 -11.50 22.85
N GLU A 382 21.64 -10.20 22.78
CA GLU A 382 22.97 -9.65 23.09
C GLU A 382 23.38 -9.92 24.54
N ASP A 383 22.47 -9.74 25.50
CA ASP A 383 22.70 -10.02 26.91
C ASP A 383 22.96 -11.51 27.14
N GLN A 384 22.17 -12.40 26.55
CA GLN A 384 22.40 -13.85 26.62
C GLN A 384 23.77 -14.26 26.04
N SER A 385 24.14 -13.68 24.90
CA SER A 385 25.44 -13.90 24.26
C SER A 385 26.59 -13.45 25.16
N THR A 386 26.44 -12.27 25.78
CA THR A 386 27.41 -11.71 26.72
C THR A 386 27.57 -12.58 27.97
N VAL A 387 26.45 -13.05 28.54
CA VAL A 387 26.46 -13.96 29.71
C VAL A 387 27.16 -15.28 29.37
N LYS A 388 26.91 -15.86 28.19
CA LYS A 388 27.62 -17.07 27.75
C LYS A 388 29.14 -16.84 27.69
N LYS A 389 29.59 -15.77 27.04
CA LYS A 389 31.02 -15.40 26.97
C LYS A 389 31.63 -15.18 28.35
N PHE A 390 30.89 -14.51 29.25
CA PHE A 390 31.35 -14.28 30.62
C PHE A 390 31.54 -15.60 31.38
N ASN A 391 30.62 -16.55 31.23
CA ASN A 391 30.72 -17.87 31.85
C ASN A 391 31.90 -18.68 31.29
N GLU A 392 32.13 -18.64 29.98
CA GLU A 392 33.29 -19.27 29.32
C GLU A 392 34.62 -18.67 29.80
N LEU A 393 34.71 -17.35 29.88
CA LEU A 393 35.87 -16.63 30.43
C LEU A 393 36.10 -16.99 31.89
N THR A 394 35.04 -17.07 32.69
CA THR A 394 35.11 -17.46 34.10
C THR A 394 35.64 -18.88 34.24
N ALA A 395 35.13 -19.84 33.47
CA ALA A 395 35.61 -21.22 33.48
C ALA A 395 37.08 -21.32 33.06
N THR A 396 37.47 -20.55 32.03
CA THR A 396 38.87 -20.48 31.57
C THR A 396 39.78 -19.92 32.65
N LEU A 397 39.37 -18.83 33.32
CA LEU A 397 40.12 -18.22 34.41
C LEU A 397 40.26 -19.17 35.60
N THR A 398 39.20 -19.90 35.96
CA THR A 398 39.26 -20.93 37.00
C THR A 398 40.26 -22.03 36.64
N SER A 399 40.24 -22.52 35.39
CA SER A 399 41.19 -23.53 34.91
C SER A 399 42.63 -23.01 34.92
N LEU A 400 42.87 -21.77 34.49
CA LEU A 400 44.19 -21.16 34.50
C LEU A 400 44.72 -21.03 35.94
N ASN A 401 43.89 -20.55 36.86
CA ASN A 401 44.26 -20.44 38.27
C ASN A 401 44.57 -21.80 38.91
N ALA A 402 43.87 -22.88 38.52
CA ALA A 402 44.20 -24.23 38.96
C ALA A 402 45.58 -24.67 38.46
N LYS A 403 45.87 -24.48 37.16
CA LYS A 403 47.19 -24.79 36.58
C LYS A 403 48.31 -23.98 37.22
N VAL A 404 48.09 -22.69 37.52
CA VAL A 404 49.07 -21.86 38.22
C VAL A 404 49.38 -22.44 39.61
N LYS A 405 48.35 -22.85 40.36
CA LYS A 405 48.55 -23.51 41.67
C LYS A 405 49.32 -24.82 41.56
N GLU A 406 49.09 -25.60 40.51
CA GLU A 406 49.84 -26.85 40.27
C GLU A 406 51.30 -26.59 39.85
N MET A 407 51.56 -25.53 39.08
CA MET A 407 52.91 -25.18 38.62
C MET A 407 53.76 -24.52 39.71
N GLN A 408 53.16 -23.78 40.63
CA GLN A 408 53.88 -23.06 41.70
C GLN A 408 54.91 -23.95 42.45
N PRO A 409 54.56 -25.14 42.98
CA PRO A 409 55.54 -25.99 43.67
C PRO A 409 56.66 -26.52 42.75
N ILE A 410 56.40 -26.67 41.44
CA ILE A 410 57.41 -27.09 40.47
C ILE A 410 58.42 -25.96 40.25
N VAL A 411 57.94 -24.72 40.09
CA VAL A 411 58.78 -23.53 39.95
C VAL A 411 59.62 -23.30 41.21
N ASP A 412 59.00 -23.40 42.39
CA ASP A 412 59.70 -23.25 43.66
C ASP A 412 60.81 -24.31 43.81
N LYS A 413 60.51 -25.56 43.47
CA LYS A 413 61.50 -26.65 43.48
C LYS A 413 62.64 -26.42 42.49
N TYR A 414 62.33 -25.97 41.27
CA TYR A 414 63.36 -25.67 40.27
C TYR A 414 64.29 -24.54 40.74
N ASN A 415 63.73 -23.46 41.29
CA ASN A 415 64.51 -22.34 41.81
C ASN A 415 65.42 -22.78 42.97
N GLU A 416 64.91 -23.62 43.88
CA GLU A 416 65.71 -24.20 44.95
C GLU A 416 66.86 -25.07 44.39
N GLU A 417 66.58 -25.95 43.43
CA GLU A 417 67.61 -26.78 42.79
C GLU A 417 68.70 -25.95 42.09
N GLN A 418 68.32 -24.86 41.41
CA GLN A 418 69.28 -23.95 40.78
C GLN A 418 70.14 -23.23 41.81
N TYR A 419 69.53 -22.74 42.88
CA TYR A 419 70.26 -22.11 43.99
C TYR A 419 71.27 -23.09 44.60
N GLN A 420 70.87 -24.33 44.88
CA GLN A 420 71.77 -25.36 45.41
C GLN A 420 72.93 -25.70 44.45
N LYS A 421 72.68 -25.77 43.15
CA LYS A 421 73.74 -25.98 42.14
C LYS A 421 74.75 -24.83 42.14
N GLN A 422 74.28 -23.58 42.15
CA GLN A 422 75.14 -22.40 42.21
C GLN A 422 75.96 -22.37 43.50
N LEU A 423 75.32 -22.68 44.64
CA LEU A 423 75.98 -22.71 45.94
C LEU A 423 77.07 -23.78 45.99
N ASN A 424 76.77 -24.99 45.54
CA ASN A 424 77.74 -26.09 45.49
C ASN A 424 78.92 -25.77 44.57
N SER A 425 78.65 -25.14 43.42
CA SER A 425 79.69 -24.72 42.48
C SER A 425 80.59 -23.65 43.08
N ALA A 426 80.02 -22.61 43.70
CA ALA A 426 80.78 -21.56 44.38
C ALA A 426 81.57 -22.11 45.57
N THR A 427 80.97 -23.00 46.36
CA THR A 427 81.62 -23.69 47.49
C THR A 427 82.82 -24.50 47.01
N THR A 428 82.66 -25.26 45.92
CA THR A 428 83.75 -26.05 45.32
C THR A 428 84.87 -25.15 44.81
N TYR A 429 84.52 -24.14 44.02
CA TYR A 429 85.47 -23.18 43.46
C TYR A 429 86.31 -22.52 44.56
N TYR A 430 85.67 -21.99 45.61
CA TYR A 430 86.41 -21.33 46.69
C TYR A 430 87.18 -22.33 47.55
N LYS A 431 86.68 -23.55 47.78
CA LYS A 431 87.43 -24.59 48.48
C LYS A 431 88.77 -24.86 47.79
N GLU A 432 88.76 -25.08 46.47
CA GLU A 432 89.97 -25.30 45.68
C GLU A 432 90.93 -24.11 45.76
N LYS A 433 90.40 -22.88 45.73
CA LYS A 433 91.23 -21.67 45.85
C LYS A 433 91.89 -21.55 47.23
N PHE A 434 91.14 -21.79 48.31
CA PHE A 434 91.70 -21.79 49.66
C PHE A 434 92.70 -22.94 49.90
N GLU A 435 92.45 -24.11 49.32
CA GLU A 435 93.38 -25.26 49.35
C GLU A 435 94.69 -24.94 48.62
N SER A 436 94.63 -24.25 47.47
CA SER A 436 95.83 -23.88 46.68
C SER A 436 96.82 -22.94 47.39
N VAL A 437 96.38 -22.28 48.46
CA VAL A 437 97.19 -21.38 49.29
C VAL A 437 97.39 -21.93 50.72
N ASP A 438 97.16 -23.23 50.93
CA ASP A 438 97.29 -23.95 52.21
C ASP A 438 96.45 -23.32 53.35
N ALA A 439 95.29 -22.75 53.01
CA ALA A 439 94.39 -22.05 53.95
C ALA A 439 93.04 -22.76 54.13
N LEU A 440 93.05 -24.10 54.10
CA LEU A 440 91.83 -24.90 54.18
C LEU A 440 91.09 -24.75 55.53
N GLU A 441 91.81 -24.49 56.62
CA GLU A 441 91.20 -24.17 57.92
C GLU A 441 90.37 -22.88 57.89
N ASP A 442 90.80 -21.88 57.11
CA ASP A 442 90.08 -20.61 56.96
C ASP A 442 88.80 -20.80 56.13
N PHE A 443 88.82 -21.69 55.13
CA PHE A 443 87.62 -22.04 54.37
C PHE A 443 86.49 -22.57 55.28
N GLY A 444 86.83 -23.34 56.33
CA GLY A 444 85.86 -23.89 57.27
C GLY A 444 85.19 -22.86 58.19
N LYS A 445 85.65 -21.61 58.21
CA LYS A 445 85.11 -20.56 59.10
C LYS A 445 83.72 -20.11 58.63
N GLU A 446 82.84 -19.86 59.59
CA GLU A 446 81.46 -19.45 59.35
C GLU A 446 81.37 -18.15 58.53
N GLU A 447 82.27 -17.21 58.76
CA GLU A 447 82.38 -15.96 58.00
C GLU A 447 82.61 -16.22 56.51
N VAL A 448 83.54 -17.12 56.16
CA VAL A 448 83.86 -17.49 54.77
C VAL A 448 82.69 -18.22 54.13
N GLN A 449 82.05 -19.14 54.85
CA GLN A 449 80.86 -19.86 54.34
C GLN A 449 79.67 -18.92 54.09
N ASN A 450 79.48 -17.90 54.93
CA ASN A 450 78.45 -16.89 54.72
C ASN A 450 78.77 -15.97 53.53
N LEU A 451 80.03 -15.60 53.33
CA LEU A 451 80.46 -14.87 52.14
C LEU A 451 80.26 -15.70 50.85
N ILE A 452 80.51 -17.01 50.89
CA ILE A 452 80.25 -17.91 49.75
C ILE A 452 78.75 -17.92 49.41
N LYS A 453 77.86 -18.00 50.41
CA LYS A 453 76.41 -17.87 50.18
C LYS A 453 76.02 -16.51 49.60
N GLN A 454 76.62 -15.43 50.08
CA GLN A 454 76.37 -14.08 49.55
C GLN A 454 76.94 -13.88 48.15
N SER A 455 78.00 -14.60 47.77
CA SER A 455 78.63 -14.49 46.46
C SER A 455 77.73 -14.92 45.29
N ILE A 456 76.66 -15.66 45.58
CA ILE A 456 75.65 -16.11 44.61
C ILE A 456 74.31 -15.36 44.74
N ASN A 457 74.29 -14.24 45.46
CA ASN A 457 73.08 -13.43 45.63
C ASN A 457 72.57 -12.90 44.27
N ALA A 458 71.24 -12.85 44.11
CA ALA A 458 70.61 -12.33 42.90
C ALA A 458 70.88 -10.84 42.66
N LYS A 459 71.18 -10.07 43.72
CA LYS A 459 71.64 -8.68 43.60
C LYS A 459 73.14 -8.64 43.35
N GLU A 460 73.51 -8.16 42.17
CA GLU A 460 74.88 -8.12 41.67
C GLU A 460 75.83 -7.38 42.62
N ASP A 461 75.44 -6.19 43.09
CA ASP A 461 76.25 -5.40 44.04
C ASP A 461 76.61 -6.14 45.34
N GLU A 462 75.69 -6.97 45.86
CA GLU A 462 75.92 -7.75 47.09
C GLU A 462 76.81 -8.95 46.79
N ALA A 463 76.59 -9.61 45.65
CA ALA A 463 77.39 -10.74 45.19
C ALA A 463 78.85 -10.35 44.90
N GLU A 464 79.08 -9.23 44.22
CA GLU A 464 80.41 -8.73 43.88
C GLU A 464 81.22 -8.36 45.12
N LYS A 465 80.59 -7.68 46.09
CA LYS A 465 81.24 -7.34 47.37
C LYS A 465 81.71 -8.59 48.10
N ALA A 466 80.87 -9.64 48.14
CA ALA A 466 81.22 -10.90 48.77
C ALA A 466 82.34 -11.63 48.02
N LYS A 467 82.29 -11.67 46.68
CA LYS A 467 83.36 -12.25 45.84
C LYS A 467 84.69 -11.52 46.06
N PHE A 468 84.66 -10.18 46.12
CA PHE A 468 85.84 -9.36 46.37
C PHE A 468 86.44 -9.63 47.75
N ALA A 469 85.61 -9.69 48.79
CA ALA A 469 86.05 -10.03 50.14
C ALA A 469 86.71 -11.43 50.19
N LEU A 470 86.08 -12.44 49.59
CA LEU A 470 86.63 -13.81 49.49
C LEU A 470 87.98 -13.84 48.78
N ASN A 471 88.10 -13.16 47.63
CA ASN A 471 89.34 -13.12 46.86
C ASN A 471 90.46 -12.41 47.64
N ASN A 472 90.15 -11.31 48.35
CA ASN A 472 91.13 -10.63 49.19
C ASN A 472 91.65 -11.52 50.33
N MET A 473 90.75 -12.29 50.97
CA MET A 473 91.15 -13.25 52.00
C MET A 473 92.12 -14.29 51.45
N ILE A 474 91.86 -14.83 50.24
CA ILE A 474 92.75 -15.79 49.57
C ILE A 474 94.11 -15.16 49.24
N VAL A 475 94.12 -13.98 48.60
CA VAL A 475 95.35 -13.28 48.20
C VAL A 475 96.24 -12.97 49.40
N SER A 476 95.64 -12.63 50.56
CA SER A 476 96.39 -12.34 51.79
C SER A 476 97.20 -13.52 52.35
N LYS A 477 96.93 -14.74 51.88
CA LYS A 477 97.63 -15.98 52.31
C LYS A 477 98.76 -16.39 51.39
N ILE A 478 98.92 -15.73 50.24
CA ILE A 478 99.99 -16.02 49.28
C ILE A 478 101.30 -15.42 49.83
N VAL A 479 102.29 -16.28 50.14
CA VAL A 479 103.62 -15.84 50.59
C VAL A 479 104.53 -15.59 49.37
N PRO A 480 105.30 -14.49 49.29
CA PRO A 480 106.24 -14.26 48.20
C PRO A 480 107.40 -15.26 48.22
N ILE A 481 107.74 -15.83 47.06
CA ILE A 481 108.96 -16.64 46.89
C ILE A 481 110.17 -15.70 46.94
N GLN A 482 111.09 -15.90 47.88
CA GLN A 482 112.45 -15.36 47.83
C GLN A 482 113.38 -16.44 47.26
N SER A 483 114.11 -16.15 46.17
CA SER A 483 115.39 -16.83 45.91
C SER A 483 116.23 -16.14 44.83
N ASP A 484 117.42 -15.72 45.23
CA ASP A 484 118.65 -15.93 44.45
C ASP A 484 118.81 -17.45 44.20
N ASP A 485 118.79 -17.90 42.93
CA ASP A 485 119.74 -18.81 42.26
C ASP A 485 119.16 -19.38 40.93
N LYS A 486 119.99 -19.28 39.88
CA LYS A 486 120.11 -20.03 38.59
C LYS A 486 118.91 -20.78 37.95
N LEU A 487 118.47 -20.25 36.78
CA LEU A 487 118.30 -20.86 35.42
C LEU A 487 118.15 -22.42 35.32
N ILE A 488 117.21 -23.05 34.57
CA ILE A 488 116.63 -22.87 33.20
C ILE A 488 115.27 -23.68 33.10
N PRO A 489 114.58 -23.83 31.94
CA PRO A 489 113.47 -23.03 31.39
C PRO A 489 112.10 -23.76 31.31
N ASP A 490 110.99 -23.02 31.32
CA ASP A 490 110.09 -22.94 30.16
C ASP A 490 109.04 -21.83 30.36
N THR A 491 108.99 -20.92 29.39
CA THR A 491 108.15 -19.71 29.26
C THR A 491 106.63 -19.99 29.40
N LYS A 492 105.75 -19.05 29.72
CA LYS A 492 105.44 -17.71 29.15
C LYS A 492 104.60 -16.97 30.22
N ILE A 493 104.72 -15.67 30.53
CA ILE A 493 104.51 -14.46 29.73
C ILE A 493 105.14 -13.29 30.52
N SER A 494 105.82 -12.39 29.81
CA SER A 494 106.50 -11.19 30.32
C SER A 494 105.53 -10.00 30.45
N ILE A 495 105.70 -9.20 31.50
CA ILE A 495 104.88 -8.02 31.85
C ILE A 495 105.20 -6.76 31.03
N ASN A 496 106.17 -6.83 30.11
CA ASN A 496 106.62 -5.69 29.32
C ASN A 496 106.29 -5.83 27.83
N SER A 497 105.03 -5.60 27.49
CA SER A 497 104.65 -5.09 26.17
C SER A 497 103.24 -4.50 26.23
N ILE A 498 103.15 -3.18 26.37
CA ILE A 498 102.28 -2.25 25.62
C ILE A 498 102.41 -0.89 26.32
N THR A 499 103.17 -0.02 25.68
CA THR A 499 103.14 1.42 25.90
C THR A 499 102.83 2.05 24.56
N GLU A 500 101.62 2.58 24.40
CA GLU A 500 101.35 3.70 23.51
C GLU A 500 100.14 4.49 24.07
N PRO A 501 100.23 5.82 24.23
CA PRO A 501 99.18 6.63 24.82
C PRO A 501 98.01 6.86 23.85
N CYS A 502 96.78 6.68 24.35
CA CYS A 502 95.53 6.88 23.62
C CYS A 502 95.34 8.36 23.24
N THR A 503 95.08 8.63 21.96
CA THR A 503 95.02 10.00 21.39
C THR A 503 93.67 10.37 20.73
N SER A 504 92.59 9.59 20.89
CA SER A 504 91.23 10.07 20.53
C SER A 504 90.10 9.38 21.30
N ASN A 505 89.00 10.13 21.51
CA ASN A 505 87.81 9.76 22.30
C ASN A 505 86.83 8.80 21.61
N GLU A 506 87.22 8.07 20.56
CA GLU A 506 86.29 7.29 19.73
C GLU A 506 86.07 5.82 20.17
N ASN A 507 86.54 5.43 21.36
CA ASN A 507 86.34 4.06 21.89
C ASN A 507 85.52 3.97 23.18
N LEU A 508 84.74 5.00 23.52
CA LEU A 508 83.90 5.03 24.73
C LEU A 508 82.41 4.74 24.50
N ASN A 509 81.97 4.40 23.28
CA ASN A 509 80.60 3.96 23.02
C ASN A 509 80.54 3.02 21.80
N LYS A 510 80.27 1.73 22.02
CA LYS A 510 79.63 0.89 20.99
C LYS A 510 78.14 0.85 21.29
N THR A 511 77.40 1.72 20.60
CA THR A 511 75.95 1.62 20.47
C THR A 511 75.63 0.33 19.72
N VAL A 512 75.13 -0.67 20.44
CA VAL A 512 74.38 -1.78 19.86
C VAL A 512 72.92 -1.35 19.91
N ASP A 513 72.28 -1.30 18.75
CA ASP A 513 70.84 -1.06 18.63
C ASP A 513 70.13 -2.40 18.92
N GLU A 514 69.70 -2.60 20.17
CA GLU A 514 69.04 -3.82 20.66
C GLU A 514 67.73 -4.14 19.92
N PHE A 515 67.21 -3.23 19.10
CA PHE A 515 65.97 -3.41 18.36
C PHE A 515 66.11 -4.33 17.13
N GLU A 516 67.24 -4.27 16.40
CA GLU A 516 67.46 -5.09 15.20
C GLU A 516 67.82 -6.56 15.54
N GLU A 517 68.43 -6.80 16.71
CA GLU A 517 68.86 -8.14 17.14
C GLU A 517 67.69 -9.02 17.64
N PHE A 518 66.59 -8.41 18.09
CA PHE A 518 65.41 -9.15 18.59
C PHE A 518 64.31 -9.39 17.54
N TYR A 519 64.16 -8.51 16.53
CA TYR A 519 63.00 -8.55 15.60
C TYR A 519 63.32 -8.69 14.10
N GLY A 520 64.60 -8.72 13.68
CA GLY A 520 65.00 -9.23 12.37
C GLY A 520 64.61 -8.42 11.12
N PHE A 521 64.35 -7.11 11.24
CA PHE A 521 64.15 -6.22 10.08
C PHE A 521 65.06 -4.99 10.19
N LYS A 522 65.71 -4.63 9.07
CA LYS A 522 66.52 -3.42 8.94
C LYS A 522 65.65 -2.23 8.58
N LYS A 523 66.02 -1.04 9.06
CA LYS A 523 65.41 0.22 8.65
C LYS A 523 65.80 0.65 7.23
#